data_AF-A0A521UT25-F1
#
_entry.id   AF-A0A521UT25-F1
#
_cell.length_a   1.000
_cell.length_b   1.000
_cell.length_c   1.000
_cell.angle_alpha   90.00
_cell.angle_beta   90.00
_cell.angle_gamma   90.00
#
_symmetry.space_group_name_H-M   'P 1'
#
loop_
_entity.id
_entity.type
_entity.pdbx_description
1 polymer ?
#
loop_
_entity_poly.entity_id
_entity_poly.type
_entity_poly.pdbx_seq_one_letter_code
_entity_poly.pdbx_strand_id
1 'polypeptide(L)'
;MGDGIDSFASAYKGWLSTEGLVHGTAVLRSVVSRFPAFFGRDGELFLSGYGRWLERQGKADTEEAFAKYCEHRYHIWKQNCRVLSLTRKEQRSSPLVDASATRSA
;
A
#
# COMPACT_ATOMS: atom_id res chain seq x y z
N MET A 1 -20.91 5.41 -8.48
CA MET A 1 -20.91 5.56 -7.01
C MET A 1 -19.44 5.49 -6.58
N GLY A 2 -18.83 6.66 -6.38
CA GLY A 2 -17.51 6.92 -5.78
C GLY A 2 -16.30 6.17 -6.35
N ASP A 3 -15.52 6.85 -7.20
CA ASP A 3 -14.20 6.43 -7.68
C ASP A 3 -13.31 5.91 -6.54
N GLY A 4 -12.89 4.65 -6.68
CA GLY A 4 -12.20 3.92 -5.63
C GLY A 4 -10.76 4.38 -5.47
N ILE A 5 -10.49 5.22 -4.46
CA ILE A 5 -9.14 5.53 -3.94
C ILE A 5 -8.04 5.52 -5.04
N ASP A 6 -8.17 6.43 -6.00
CA ASP A 6 -7.26 6.46 -7.15
C ASP A 6 -5.86 6.98 -6.79
N SER A 7 -5.75 7.73 -5.71
CA SER A 7 -4.49 8.28 -5.19
C SER A 7 -4.22 7.90 -3.74
N PHE A 8 -2.96 7.93 -3.35
CA PHE A 8 -2.59 7.70 -1.94
C PHE A 8 -3.15 8.81 -1.05
N ALA A 9 -3.20 10.04 -1.54
CA ALA A 9 -3.78 11.18 -0.83
C ALA A 9 -5.23 10.90 -0.38
N SER A 10 -6.08 10.42 -1.28
CA SER A 10 -7.48 10.09 -0.93
C SER A 10 -7.55 8.93 0.07
N ALA A 11 -6.67 7.93 -0.06
CA ALA A 11 -6.59 6.79 0.86
C ALA A 11 -6.26 7.27 2.27
N TYR A 12 -5.26 8.14 2.37
CA TYR A 12 -4.73 8.63 3.62
C TYR A 12 -5.70 9.60 4.29
N LYS A 13 -6.31 10.54 3.55
CA LYS A 13 -7.39 11.41 4.06
C LYS A 13 -8.55 10.61 4.63
N GLY A 14 -9.01 9.60 3.88
CA GLY A 14 -10.10 8.73 4.30
C GLY A 14 -9.77 7.97 5.59
N TRP A 15 -8.55 7.45 5.69
CA TRP A 15 -8.08 6.77 6.89
C TRP A 15 -8.00 7.71 8.10
N LEU A 16 -7.36 8.88 7.95
CA LEU A 16 -7.29 9.89 9.02
C LEU A 16 -8.69 10.29 9.52
N SER A 17 -9.62 10.52 8.60
CA SER A 17 -10.99 10.89 8.92
C SER A 17 -11.74 9.78 9.66
N THR A 18 -11.56 8.53 9.23
CA THR A 18 -12.21 7.35 9.84
C THR A 18 -11.72 7.10 11.27
N GLU A 19 -10.43 7.33 11.51
CA GLU A 19 -9.80 7.11 12.82
C GLU A 19 -9.85 8.36 13.72
N GLY A 20 -10.37 9.50 13.22
CA GLY A 20 -10.38 10.77 13.95
C GLY A 20 -8.98 11.33 14.24
N LEU A 21 -8.01 11.04 13.36
CA LEU A 21 -6.61 11.41 13.53
C LEU A 21 -6.26 12.68 12.75
N VAL A 22 -5.30 13.44 13.28
CA VAL A 22 -4.71 14.62 12.63
C VAL A 22 -3.30 14.29 12.15
N HIS A 23 -2.95 14.73 10.96
CA HIS A 23 -1.62 14.55 10.40
C HIS A 23 -0.53 15.06 11.36
N GLY A 24 0.51 14.26 11.56
CA GLY A 24 1.68 14.64 12.35
C GLY A 24 2.59 13.46 12.64
N THR A 25 3.74 13.73 13.26
CA THR A 25 4.82 12.75 13.44
C THR A 25 4.37 11.47 14.16
N ALA A 26 3.52 11.57 15.17
CA ALA A 26 3.00 10.40 15.89
C ALA A 26 2.13 9.52 14.98
N VAL A 27 1.28 10.13 14.15
CA VAL A 27 0.43 9.44 13.20
C VAL A 27 1.26 8.81 12.08
N LEU A 28 2.32 9.47 11.62
CA LEU A 28 3.28 8.91 10.66
C LEU A 28 3.96 7.65 11.20
N ARG A 29 4.42 7.66 12.45
CA ARG A 29 4.97 6.45 13.09
C ARG A 29 3.93 5.34 13.22
N SER A 30 2.70 5.69 13.58
CA SER A 30 1.61 4.72 13.71
C SER A 30 1.23 4.08 12.36
N VAL A 31 1.08 4.88 11.29
CA VAL A 31 0.71 4.35 9.97
C VAL A 31 1.82 3.48 9.39
N VAL A 32 3.08 3.89 9.56
CA VAL A 32 4.23 3.15 9.06
C VAL A 32 4.38 1.80 9.78
N SER A 33 4.19 1.76 11.10
CA SER A 33 4.26 0.51 11.87
C SER A 33 3.07 -0.42 11.60
N ARG A 34 1.89 0.12 11.29
CA ARG A 34 0.68 -0.67 11.01
C ARG A 34 0.69 -1.35 9.64
N PHE A 35 1.41 -0.80 8.67
CA PHE A 35 1.44 -1.31 7.29
C PHE A 35 2.87 -1.63 6.80
N PRO A 36 3.59 -2.56 7.46
CA PRO A 36 4.98 -2.88 7.12
C PRO A 36 5.14 -3.47 5.72
N ALA A 37 4.09 -4.10 5.17
CA ALA A 37 4.08 -4.60 3.79
C ALA A 37 4.15 -3.46 2.75
N PHE A 38 3.72 -2.26 3.11
CA PHE A 38 3.78 -1.09 2.24
C PHE A 38 5.02 -0.22 2.54
N PHE A 39 5.28 0.06 3.81
CA PHE A 39 6.35 0.97 4.19
C PHE A 39 7.73 0.31 4.28
N GLY A 40 7.78 -1.02 4.35
CA GLY A 40 8.99 -1.80 4.62
C GLY A 40 9.02 -2.31 6.06
N ARG A 41 9.89 -3.29 6.33
CA ARG A 41 10.06 -3.83 7.70
C ARG A 41 10.66 -2.82 8.67
N ASP A 42 11.51 -1.92 8.18
CA ASP A 42 12.08 -0.85 8.96
C ASP A 42 11.36 0.47 8.65
N GLY A 43 10.38 0.77 9.50
CA GLY A 43 9.59 1.99 9.41
C GLY A 43 10.38 3.27 9.69
N GLU A 44 11.38 3.20 10.57
CA GLU A 44 12.21 4.36 10.92
C GLU A 44 13.11 4.76 9.75
N LEU A 45 13.61 3.79 8.99
CA LEU A 45 14.33 4.05 7.75
C LEU A 45 13.46 4.77 6.71
N PHE A 46 12.19 4.36 6.58
CA PHE A 46 11.23 5.03 5.71
C PHE A 46 11.00 6.49 6.15
N LEU A 47 10.73 6.72 7.43
CA LEU A 47 10.51 8.08 7.97
C LEU A 47 11.75 8.97 7.85
N SER A 48 12.94 8.40 8.04
CA SER A 48 14.21 9.10 7.82
C SER A 48 14.38 9.51 6.35
N GLY A 49 13.99 8.63 5.42
CA GLY A 49 13.98 8.92 3.98
C GLY A 49 13.01 10.04 3.62
N TYR A 50 11.83 10.05 4.23
CA TYR A 50 10.83 11.10 4.07
C TYR A 50 11.32 12.45 4.62
N GLY A 51 11.91 12.48 5.82
CA GLY A 51 12.47 13.70 6.41
C GLY A 51 13.55 14.33 5.53
N ARG A 52 14.52 13.53 5.05
CA ARG A 52 15.54 14.02 4.12
C ARG A 52 14.97 14.51 2.79
N TRP A 53 13.86 13.92 2.34
CA TRP A 53 13.16 14.38 1.15
C TRP A 53 12.49 15.74 1.38
N LEU A 54 11.83 15.95 2.51
CA LEU A 54 11.27 17.26 2.89
C LEU A 54 12.33 18.36 2.92
N GLU A 55 13.47 18.09 3.57
CA GLU A 55 14.61 19.00 3.64
C GLU A 55 15.10 19.39 2.24
N ARG A 56 15.31 18.41 1.35
CA ARG A 56 15.75 18.65 -0.02
C ARG A 56 14.73 19.43 -0.86
N GLN A 57 13.45 19.31 -0.54
CA GLN A 57 12.39 20.01 -1.23
C GLN A 57 12.06 21.38 -0.61
N GLY A 58 12.65 21.72 0.55
CA GLY A 58 12.31 22.92 1.31
C GLY A 58 10.84 22.94 1.75
N LYS A 59 10.27 21.78 2.09
CA LYS A 59 8.85 21.63 2.43
C LYS A 59 8.63 21.36 3.91
N ALA A 60 7.51 21.86 4.43
CA ALA A 60 7.00 21.47 5.72
C ALA A 60 6.38 20.07 5.66
N ASP A 61 6.32 19.40 6.81
CA ASP A 61 5.58 18.15 6.97
C ASP A 61 4.08 18.46 6.92
N THR A 62 3.45 18.10 5.80
CA THR A 62 2.01 18.23 5.60
C THR A 62 1.46 16.93 5.05
N GLU A 63 0.14 16.80 5.17
CA GLU A 63 -0.58 15.65 4.65
C GLU A 63 -0.35 15.46 3.13
N GLU A 64 -0.41 16.54 2.37
CA GLU A 64 -0.14 16.55 0.93
C GLU A 64 1.32 16.19 0.61
N ALA A 65 2.27 16.64 1.42
CA ALA A 65 3.69 16.33 1.22
C ALA A 65 3.96 14.84 1.45
N PHE A 66 3.40 14.27 2.51
CA PHE A 66 3.48 12.85 2.81
C PHE A 66 2.82 12.01 1.72
N ALA A 67 1.62 12.41 1.28
CA ALA A 67 0.92 11.71 0.23
C ALA A 67 1.72 11.71 -1.09
N LYS A 68 2.27 12.86 -1.47
CA LYS A 68 3.10 12.99 -2.67
C LYS A 68 4.34 12.09 -2.61
N TYR A 69 4.97 11.97 -1.45
CA TYR A 69 6.11 11.07 -1.26
C TYR A 69 5.72 9.60 -1.44
N CYS A 70 4.52 9.22 -0.99
CA CYS A 70 4.03 7.84 -1.05
C CYS A 70 3.39 7.48 -2.40
N GLU A 71 3.00 8.44 -3.23
CA GLU A 71 2.16 8.25 -4.42
C GLU A 71 2.75 7.23 -5.41
N HIS A 72 4.04 7.35 -5.75
CA HIS A 72 4.69 6.43 -6.67
C HIS A 72 4.71 4.99 -6.13
N ARG A 73 5.00 4.83 -4.82
CA ARG A 73 4.98 3.54 -4.15
C ARG A 73 3.57 2.96 -4.10
N TYR A 74 2.56 3.81 -3.89
CA TYR A 74 1.16 3.41 -3.88
C TYR A 74 0.70 2.87 -5.23
N HIS A 75 1.10 3.50 -6.33
CA HIS A 75 0.81 2.98 -7.66
C HIS A 75 1.44 1.60 -7.91
N ILE A 76 2.72 1.43 -7.56
CA ILE A 76 3.40 0.13 -7.69
C ILE A 76 2.72 -0.94 -6.83
N TRP A 77 2.41 -0.61 -5.57
CA TRP A 77 1.74 -1.54 -4.65
C TRP A 77 0.36 -1.96 -5.17
N LYS A 78 -0.46 -1.01 -5.64
CA LYS A 78 -1.76 -1.31 -6.24
C LYS A 78 -1.64 -2.22 -7.46
N GLN A 79 -0.67 -1.98 -8.34
CA GLN A 79 -0.41 -2.83 -9.50
C GLN A 79 -0.06 -4.26 -9.08
N ASN A 80 0.84 -4.42 -8.11
CA ASN A 80 1.26 -5.73 -7.60
C ASN A 80 0.09 -6.48 -6.93
N CYS A 81 -0.69 -5.80 -6.08
CA CYS A 81 -1.87 -6.40 -5.45
C CYS A 81 -2.92 -6.82 -6.47
N ARG A 82 -3.12 -6.04 -7.55
CA ARG A 82 -4.02 -6.40 -8.64
C ARG A 82 -3.55 -7.67 -9.36
N VAL A 83 -2.28 -7.78 -9.72
CA VAL A 83 -1.70 -8.98 -10.37
C VAL A 83 -1.87 -10.21 -9.48
N LEU A 84 -1.62 -10.10 -8.17
CA LEU A 84 -1.80 -11.19 -7.21
C LEU A 84 -3.26 -11.61 -7.06
N SER A 85 -4.19 -10.65 -7.12
CA SER A 85 -5.63 -10.95 -7.06
C SER A 85 -6.15 -11.65 -8.33
N LEU A 86 -5.58 -11.33 -9.50
CA LEU A 86 -5.90 -11.96 -10.78
C LEU A 86 -5.34 -13.38 -10.87
N THR A 87 -4.06 -13.57 -10.53
CA THR A 87 -3.43 -14.90 -10.50
C THR A 87 -4.12 -15.85 -9.52
N ARG A 88 -4.58 -15.36 -8.35
CA ARG A 88 -5.37 -16.18 -7.43
C ARG A 88 -6.75 -16.56 -7.99
N LYS A 89 -7.42 -15.68 -8.74
CA LYS A 89 -8.70 -16.00 -9.40
C LYS A 89 -8.52 -17.01 -10.53
N GLU A 90 -7.43 -16.90 -11.30
CA GLU A 90 -7.10 -17.80 -12.39
C GLU A 90 -6.81 -19.23 -11.88
N GLN A 91 -6.02 -19.36 -10.80
CA GLN A 91 -5.78 -20.67 -10.16
C GLN A 91 -7.04 -21.31 -9.54
N ARG A 92 -8.03 -20.50 -9.14
CA ARG A 92 -9.30 -20.98 -8.60
C ARG A 92 -10.31 -21.39 -9.69
N SER A 93 -10.04 -21.02 -10.94
CA SER A 93 -10.92 -21.27 -12.09
C SER A 93 -10.42 -22.39 -13.00
N SER A 94 -9.22 -22.92 -12.76
CA SER A 94 -8.79 -24.20 -13.35
C SER A 94 -9.49 -25.35 -12.62
N PRO A 95 -10.38 -26.12 -13.28
CA PRO A 95 -10.83 -27.37 -12.72
C PRO A 95 -9.62 -28.29 -12.59
N LEU A 96 -9.47 -28.93 -11.43
CA LEU A 96 -8.61 -30.09 -11.25
C LEU A 96 -8.92 -31.07 -12.38
N VAL A 97 -8.06 -31.13 -13.39
CA VAL A 97 -8.13 -32.18 -14.40
C VAL A 97 -7.69 -33.43 -13.67
N ASP A 98 -8.65 -34.34 -13.47
CA ASP A 98 -8.50 -35.65 -12.84
C ASP A 98 -7.24 -36.36 -13.36
N ALA A 99 -6.19 -36.38 -12.53
CA ALA A 99 -5.00 -37.19 -12.74
C ALA A 99 -5.17 -38.60 -12.17
N SER A 100 -6.37 -39.17 -12.27
CA SER A 100 -6.71 -40.50 -11.75
C SER A 100 -7.07 -41.51 -12.84
N ALA A 101 -6.68 -41.28 -14.09
CA ALA A 101 -6.91 -42.23 -15.18
C ALA A 101 -5.65 -43.03 -15.53
N THR A 102 -5.69 -44.32 -15.19
CA THR A 102 -4.99 -45.45 -15.81
C THR A 102 -3.48 -45.58 -15.63
N ARG A 103 -3.09 -46.27 -14.55
CA ARG A 103 -2.12 -47.38 -14.66
C ARG A 103 -2.69 -48.59 -13.93
N SER A 104 -3.49 -49.39 -14.64
CA SER A 104 -3.83 -50.76 -14.25
C SER A 104 -3.04 -51.71 -15.13
N ALA A 105 -2.37 -52.65 -14.45
CA ALA A 105 -1.87 -53.96 -14.86
C ALA A 105 -0.98 -54.05 -16.11
#